data_AF-U3IB91-F1
#
_entry.id   AF-U3IB91-F1
#
_cell.length_a   1.000
_cell.length_b   1.000
_cell.length_c   1.000
_cell.angle_alpha   90.00
_cell.angle_beta   90.00
_cell.angle_gamma   90.00
#
_symmetry.space_group_name_H-M   'P 1'
#
loop_
_entity.id
_entity.type
_entity.pdbx_description
1 polymer ?
#
loop_
_entity_poly.entity_id
_entity_poly.type
_entity_poly.pdbx_seq_one_letter_code
_entity_poly.pdbx_strand_id
1 'polypeptide(L)'
;AQPHSAKGERDPLTCPARTGFFQEMAVDECQYLNGTEQVRYLERRIYNRQQDVHFDSDVGHYVVDTDLGKPDADYWNSQPEIMEDMRARVDTFCRYNYKVYEDFILTRRGAWTRARDW
;
A
#
# COMPACT_ATOMS: atom_id res chain seq x y z
N ALA A 1 26.35 55.77 11.55
CA ALA A 1 26.26 54.64 12.50
C ALA A 1 24.83 54.13 12.46
N GLN A 2 24.61 52.91 11.97
CA GLN A 2 23.29 52.25 12.02
C GLN A 2 23.21 51.39 13.28
N PRO A 3 22.09 51.36 14.00
CA PRO A 3 21.96 50.52 15.18
C PRO A 3 21.76 49.06 14.75
N HIS A 4 22.53 48.18 15.39
CA HIS A 4 22.54 46.74 15.17
C HIS A 4 21.17 46.12 15.42
N SER A 5 20.74 45.27 14.49
CA SER A 5 19.58 44.38 14.59
C SER A 5 19.66 43.54 15.87
N ALA A 6 18.64 43.65 16.73
CA ALA A 6 18.48 42.82 17.92
C ALA A 6 18.25 41.37 17.48
N LYS A 7 19.20 40.49 17.78
CA LYS A 7 19.02 39.05 17.68
C LYS A 7 17.98 38.63 18.73
N GLY A 8 16.85 38.08 18.28
CA GLY A 8 15.82 37.54 19.16
C GLY A 8 16.39 36.42 20.03
N GLU A 9 16.31 36.60 21.34
CA GLU A 9 16.57 35.59 22.37
C GLU A 9 15.59 34.42 22.16
N ARG A 10 16.10 33.19 22.03
CA ARG A 10 15.24 32.00 21.97
C ARG A 10 14.82 31.64 23.40
N ASP A 11 13.51 31.55 23.65
CA ASP A 11 12.96 31.16 24.94
C ASP A 11 13.45 29.74 25.34
N PRO A 12 14.16 29.60 26.48
CA PRO A 12 14.70 28.33 26.94
C PRO A 12 13.63 27.30 27.37
N LEU A 13 12.36 27.70 27.49
CA LEU A 13 11.24 26.80 27.82
C LEU A 13 10.55 26.21 26.59
N THR A 14 10.86 26.67 25.38
CA THR A 14 10.29 26.09 24.16
C THR A 14 11.05 24.83 23.78
N CYS A 15 10.48 23.64 24.05
CA CYS A 15 10.96 22.43 23.40
C CYS A 15 10.84 22.64 21.88
N PRO A 16 11.93 22.49 21.09
CA PRO A 16 11.81 22.58 19.64
C PRO A 16 10.78 21.54 19.20
N ALA A 17 9.79 21.98 18.43
CA ALA A 17 8.83 21.06 17.82
C ALA A 17 9.65 19.99 17.09
N ARG A 18 9.58 18.73 17.55
CA ARG A 18 10.24 17.64 16.84
C ARG A 18 9.60 17.56 15.46
N THR A 19 10.33 18.01 14.45
CA THR A 19 9.88 17.86 13.06
C THR A 19 10.18 16.43 12.68
N GLY A 20 9.13 15.61 12.59
CA GLY A 20 9.21 14.21 12.19
C GLY A 20 8.35 13.97 10.95
N PHE A 21 8.79 13.03 10.10
CA PHE A 21 7.99 12.51 9.01
C PHE A 21 7.69 11.04 9.29
N PHE A 22 6.41 10.68 9.21
CA PHE A 22 5.93 9.32 9.34
C PHE A 22 4.96 9.05 8.20
N GLN A 23 5.12 7.90 7.56
CA GLN A 23 4.27 7.41 6.50
C GLN A 23 3.96 5.93 6.73
N GLU A 24 2.68 5.60 6.72
CA GLU A 24 2.14 4.25 6.72
C GLU A 24 1.36 4.06 5.41
N MET A 25 1.62 2.97 4.68
CA MET A 25 0.88 2.64 3.46
C MET A 25 0.52 1.16 3.47
N ALA A 26 -0.67 0.86 2.94
CA ALA A 26 -1.07 -0.48 2.57
C ALA A 26 -1.29 -0.54 1.06
N VAL A 27 -0.86 -1.62 0.42
CA VAL A 27 -1.09 -1.86 -1.00
C VAL A 27 -1.82 -3.19 -1.15
N ASP A 28 -3.05 -3.11 -1.65
CA ASP A 28 -3.84 -4.25 -2.09
C ASP A 28 -3.65 -4.46 -3.60
N GLU A 29 -2.99 -5.55 -3.96
CA GLU A 29 -2.61 -5.86 -5.34
C GLU A 29 -3.31 -7.15 -5.80
N CYS A 30 -4.00 -7.06 -6.94
CA CYS A 30 -4.58 -8.19 -7.63
C CYS A 30 -3.83 -8.43 -8.95
N GLN A 31 -3.08 -9.52 -9.03
CA GLN A 31 -2.36 -9.93 -10.22
C GLN A 31 -3.22 -10.89 -11.05
N TYR A 32 -3.65 -10.43 -12.23
CA TYR A 32 -4.49 -11.17 -13.17
C TYR A 32 -3.63 -11.81 -14.26
N LEU A 33 -3.34 -13.11 -14.13
CA LEU A 33 -2.51 -13.86 -15.06
C LEU A 33 -3.43 -14.62 -16.02
N ASN A 34 -3.30 -14.34 -17.33
CA ASN A 34 -4.20 -14.84 -18.37
C ASN A 34 -5.68 -14.54 -18.08
N GLY A 35 -5.98 -13.25 -17.82
CA GLY A 35 -7.32 -12.81 -17.44
C GLY A 35 -7.66 -13.26 -16.03
N THR A 36 -8.74 -14.02 -15.86
CA THR A 36 -9.16 -14.54 -14.56
C THR A 36 -8.87 -16.04 -14.39
N GLU A 37 -8.04 -16.66 -15.23
CA GLU A 37 -7.68 -18.06 -15.02
C GLU A 37 -6.86 -18.22 -13.72
N GLN A 38 -5.81 -17.42 -13.59
CA GLN A 38 -4.96 -17.39 -12.40
C GLN A 38 -4.96 -15.98 -11.80
N VAL A 39 -5.35 -15.89 -10.52
CA VAL A 39 -5.42 -14.62 -9.79
C VAL A 39 -4.69 -14.77 -8.47
N ARG A 40 -3.73 -13.89 -8.24
CA ARG A 40 -2.99 -13.80 -6.99
C ARG A 40 -3.30 -12.49 -6.30
N TYR A 41 -3.58 -12.56 -5.00
CA TYR A 41 -3.81 -11.40 -4.16
C TYR A 41 -2.62 -11.19 -3.22
N LEU A 42 -2.16 -9.95 -3.13
CA LEU A 42 -1.08 -9.51 -2.25
C LEU A 42 -1.57 -8.31 -1.43
N GLU A 43 -1.37 -8.36 -0.11
CA GLU A 43 -1.46 -7.17 0.75
C GLU A 43 -0.07 -6.85 1.26
N ARG A 44 0.43 -5.64 1.03
CA ARG A 44 1.75 -5.19 1.52
C ARG A 44 1.58 -4.06 2.52
N ARG A 45 2.21 -4.17 3.69
CA ARG A 45 2.32 -3.09 4.68
C ARG A 45 3.68 -2.42 4.56
N ILE A 46 3.69 -1.09 4.54
CA ILE A 46 4.86 -0.28 4.19
C ILE A 46 5.01 0.87 5.17
N TYR A 47 6.01 0.75 6.05
CA TYR A 47 6.43 1.78 6.98
C TYR A 47 7.58 2.60 6.40
N ASN A 48 7.40 3.92 6.24
CA ASN A 48 8.43 4.85 5.73
C ASN A 48 9.16 4.36 4.46
N ARG A 49 8.39 3.80 3.50
CA ARG A 49 8.85 3.21 2.23
C ARG A 49 9.56 1.86 2.34
N GLN A 50 9.61 1.26 3.52
CA GLN A 50 10.08 -0.09 3.74
C GLN A 50 8.88 -1.01 3.96
N GLN A 51 8.74 -2.04 3.12
CA GLN A 51 7.75 -3.09 3.35
C GLN A 51 8.17 -3.89 4.58
N ASP A 52 7.28 -4.08 5.55
CA ASP A 52 7.59 -4.75 6.82
C ASP A 52 6.93 -6.13 6.96
N VAL A 53 5.72 -6.29 6.45
CA VAL A 53 4.97 -7.55 6.40
C VAL A 53 4.06 -7.58 5.16
N HIS A 54 3.84 -8.78 4.60
CA HIS A 54 2.89 -8.95 3.51
C HIS A 54 2.06 -10.23 3.62
N PHE A 55 0.83 -10.21 3.14
CA PHE A 55 0.05 -11.42 2.85
C PHE A 55 0.21 -11.79 1.38
N ASP A 56 0.38 -13.08 1.10
CA ASP A 56 0.38 -13.65 -0.24
C ASP A 56 -0.63 -14.79 -0.33
N SER A 57 -1.58 -14.70 -1.26
CA SER A 57 -2.61 -15.73 -1.44
C SER A 57 -2.03 -17.09 -1.81
N ASP A 58 -0.88 -17.14 -2.48
CA ASP A 58 -0.21 -18.40 -2.83
C ASP A 58 0.43 -19.07 -1.61
N VAL A 59 0.74 -18.28 -0.57
CA VAL A 59 1.29 -18.74 0.72
C VAL A 59 0.19 -18.95 1.76
N GLY A 60 -0.87 -18.16 1.69
CA GLY A 60 -2.07 -18.25 2.53
C GLY A 60 -1.93 -17.66 3.95
N HIS A 61 -0.84 -16.94 4.23
CA HIS A 61 -0.58 -16.25 5.50
C HIS A 61 0.36 -15.05 5.37
N TYR A 62 0.43 -14.23 6.42
CA TYR A 62 1.33 -13.08 6.47
C TYR A 62 2.78 -13.54 6.70
N VAL A 63 3.68 -13.00 5.89
CA VAL A 63 5.12 -13.26 5.91
C VAL A 63 5.84 -11.99 6.34
N VAL A 64 6.78 -12.14 7.27
CA VAL A 64 7.60 -11.06 7.81
C VAL A 64 8.70 -10.71 6.81
N ASP A 65 8.78 -9.45 6.40
CA ASP A 65 9.84 -8.93 5.53
C ASP A 65 10.95 -8.23 6.32
N THR A 66 10.61 -7.70 7.50
CA THR A 66 11.55 -7.02 8.40
C THR A 66 11.23 -7.31 9.86
N ASP A 67 12.20 -7.12 10.75
CA ASP A 67 11.98 -7.32 12.19
C ASP A 67 10.82 -6.50 12.76
N LEU A 68 10.51 -5.34 12.15
CA LEU A 68 9.40 -4.48 12.58
C LEU A 68 8.03 -5.14 12.34
N GLY A 69 7.87 -5.91 11.27
CA GLY A 69 6.59 -6.52 10.88
C GLY A 69 6.28 -7.82 11.63
N LYS A 70 7.22 -8.34 12.44
CA LYS A 70 7.03 -9.60 13.17
C LYS A 70 5.81 -9.58 14.11
N PRO A 71 5.60 -8.56 14.96
CA PRO A 71 4.44 -8.52 15.85
C PRO A 71 3.12 -8.53 15.08
N ASP A 72 3.06 -7.86 13.93
CA ASP A 72 1.86 -7.79 13.09
C ASP A 72 1.57 -9.13 12.41
N ALA A 73 2.59 -9.78 11.85
CA ALA A 73 2.45 -11.12 11.27
C ALA A 73 2.00 -12.14 12.32
N ASP A 74 2.64 -12.17 13.49
CA ASP A 74 2.28 -13.08 14.58
C ASP A 74 0.83 -12.84 15.04
N TYR A 75 0.44 -11.57 15.17
CA TYR A 75 -0.92 -11.20 15.54
C TYR A 75 -1.94 -11.63 14.48
N TRP A 76 -1.80 -11.22 13.22
CA TRP A 76 -2.79 -11.53 12.18
C TRP A 76 -2.87 -13.01 11.85
N ASN A 77 -1.74 -13.72 11.81
CA ASN A 77 -1.72 -15.16 11.56
C ASN A 77 -2.42 -15.95 12.69
N SER A 78 -2.49 -15.39 13.90
CA SER A 78 -3.21 -15.98 15.03
C SER A 78 -4.73 -15.77 14.98
N GLN A 79 -5.24 -14.92 14.08
CA GLN A 79 -6.66 -14.53 14.02
C GLN A 79 -7.39 -15.27 12.88
N PRO A 80 -8.19 -16.32 13.17
CA PRO A 80 -8.79 -17.16 12.13
C PRO A 80 -9.71 -16.41 11.17
N GLU A 81 -10.52 -15.49 11.69
CA GLU A 81 -11.47 -14.70 10.90
C GLU A 81 -10.76 -13.79 9.89
N ILE A 82 -9.67 -13.13 10.32
CA ILE A 82 -8.84 -12.31 9.42
C ILE A 82 -8.22 -13.20 8.35
N MET A 83 -7.66 -14.34 8.76
CA MET A 83 -6.99 -15.25 7.84
C MET A 83 -7.94 -15.88 6.81
N GLU A 84 -9.19 -16.14 7.19
CA GLU A 84 -10.23 -16.58 6.27
C GLU A 84 -10.60 -15.49 5.26
N ASP A 85 -10.82 -14.25 5.71
CA ASP A 85 -11.11 -13.11 4.82
C ASP A 85 -9.96 -12.88 3.82
N MET A 86 -8.72 -12.84 4.30
CA MET A 86 -7.53 -12.61 3.47
C MET A 86 -7.37 -13.68 2.38
N ARG A 87 -7.59 -14.95 2.71
CA ARG A 87 -7.55 -16.05 1.74
C ARG A 87 -8.71 -15.97 0.74
N ALA A 88 -9.87 -15.46 1.16
CA ALA A 88 -11.03 -15.29 0.30
C ALA A 88 -10.90 -14.09 -0.68
N ARG A 89 -10.00 -13.13 -0.44
CA ARG A 89 -9.86 -11.91 -1.27
C ARG A 89 -9.55 -12.16 -2.74
N VAL A 90 -8.97 -13.31 -3.10
CA VAL A 90 -8.82 -13.70 -4.51
C VAL A 90 -10.19 -13.68 -5.20
N ASP A 91 -11.21 -14.26 -4.59
CA ASP A 91 -12.54 -14.38 -5.19
C ASP A 91 -13.45 -13.19 -4.84
N THR A 92 -13.45 -12.77 -3.57
CA THR A 92 -14.38 -11.75 -3.07
C THR A 92 -13.99 -10.34 -3.49
N PHE A 93 -12.69 -10.07 -3.63
CA PHE A 93 -12.17 -8.75 -3.98
C PHE A 93 -11.63 -8.72 -5.40
N CYS A 94 -10.64 -9.55 -5.76
CA CYS A 94 -9.99 -9.45 -7.06
C CYS A 94 -10.92 -9.83 -8.21
N ARG A 95 -11.49 -11.05 -8.21
CA ARG A 95 -12.39 -11.48 -9.30
C ARG A 95 -13.65 -10.63 -9.40
N TYR A 96 -14.20 -10.21 -8.27
CA TYR A 96 -15.32 -9.29 -8.23
C TYR A 96 -14.97 -7.99 -8.95
N ASN A 97 -13.89 -7.31 -8.55
CA ASN A 97 -13.49 -6.05 -9.16
C ASN A 97 -13.09 -6.21 -10.63
N TYR A 98 -12.44 -7.31 -11.02
CA TYR A 98 -12.16 -7.58 -12.43
C TYR A 98 -13.42 -7.52 -13.28
N LYS A 99 -14.51 -8.18 -12.85
CA LYS A 99 -15.79 -8.16 -13.57
C LYS A 99 -16.41 -6.76 -13.63
N VAL A 100 -16.32 -6.00 -12.54
CA VAL A 100 -16.83 -4.61 -12.49
C VAL A 100 -16.02 -3.70 -13.43
N TYR A 101 -14.72 -3.96 -13.58
CA TYR A 101 -13.77 -3.08 -14.26
C TYR A 101 -13.43 -3.50 -15.70
N GLU A 102 -13.81 -4.71 -16.09
CA GLU A 102 -13.54 -5.29 -17.41
C GLU A 102 -13.96 -4.34 -18.54
N ASP A 103 -15.19 -3.83 -18.46
CA ASP A 103 -15.80 -3.00 -19.49
C ASP A 103 -15.22 -1.59 -19.63
N PHE A 104 -14.50 -1.07 -18.63
CA PHE A 104 -13.99 0.31 -18.69
C PHE A 104 -12.47 0.46 -18.53
N ILE A 105 -11.77 -0.53 -17.97
CA ILE A 105 -10.30 -0.53 -17.89
C ILE A 105 -9.72 -1.39 -18.98
N LEU A 106 -10.15 -2.66 -19.08
CA LEU A 106 -9.49 -3.64 -19.94
C LEU A 106 -9.82 -3.41 -21.42
N THR A 107 -11.06 -3.02 -21.71
CA THR A 107 -11.49 -2.70 -23.08
C THR A 107 -11.16 -1.25 -23.48
N ARG A 108 -10.59 -0.45 -22.58
CA ARG A 108 -10.31 0.97 -22.81
C ARG A 108 -9.27 1.14 -23.91
N ARG A 109 -9.71 1.63 -25.07
CA ARG A 109 -8.82 2.08 -26.14
C ARG A 109 -8.60 3.59 -26.01
N GLY A 110 -7.37 4.02 -25.74
CA GLY A 110 -7.00 5.43 -25.79
C GLY A 110 -7.10 5.96 -27.21
N ALA A 111 -7.61 7.19 -27.39
CA ALA A 111 -7.79 7.84 -28.70
C ALA A 111 -6.48 8.28 -29.38
N TRP A 112 -5.38 7.55 -29.19
CA TRP A 112 -4.07 7.90 -29.76
C TRP A 112 -3.73 7.17 -31.08
N THR A 113 -4.55 6.23 -31.53
CA THR A 113 -4.30 5.47 -32.77
C THR A 113 -5.04 5.97 -34.01
N ARG A 114 -5.78 7.08 -33.94
CA ARG A 114 -6.46 7.70 -35.10
C ARG A 114 -5.93 9.09 -35.52
N ALA A 115 -4.83 9.56 -34.92
CA ALA A 115 -4.24 10.87 -35.22
C ALA A 115 -2.94 10.76 -36.05
N ARG A 116 -2.93 9.91 -37.09
CA ARG A 116 -1.84 9.82 -38.08
C ARG A 116 -2.29 10.05 -39.53
N ASP A 117 -3.46 10.66 -39.72
CA ASP A 117 -4.00 11.01 -41.04
C ASP A 117 -4.29 12.52 -41.18
N TRP A 118 -3.42 13.38 -40.63
CA TRP A 118 -3.34 14.81 -40.95
C TRP A 118 -1.88 15.24 -41.10
#